data_AF-A0A061S7C6-F1
#
_entry.id   AF-A0A061S7C6-F1
#
_cell.length_a   1.000
_cell.length_b   1.000
_cell.length_c   1.000
_cell.angle_alpha   90.00
_cell.angle_beta   90.00
_cell.angle_gamma   90.00
#
_symmetry.space_group_name_H-M   'P 1'
#
loop_
_entity.id
_entity.type
_entity.pdbx_description
1 polymer ?
#
loop_
_entity_poly.entity_id
_entity_poly.type
_entity_poly.pdbx_seq_one_letter_code
_entity_poly.pdbx_strand_id
1 'polypeptide(L)'
;MNTTGAGRLRLLFDKFSNALRRRELVGTDSAGNRYFRWREKTGGGVEQEKRTCEYATEDFDPTSVPPIWKSWLQGVRSEPPTAQDIERETQREESLKEKVVALEHEEQQRRFRARSLKGADQEEHSSAAISALLGGSSAQRSHDDTQHASKPNSGASFQPDAWEPGKPQRP
;
A
#
# COMPACT_ATOMS: atom_id res chain seq x y z
N MET A 1 -34.89 27.98 5.23
CA MET A 1 -34.67 28.25 6.68
C MET A 1 -34.93 26.95 7.41
N ASN A 2 -34.22 26.70 8.53
CA ASN A 2 -34.24 25.48 9.40
C ASN A 2 -33.01 24.58 9.12
N THR A 3 -32.12 24.21 10.06
CA THR A 3 -31.96 24.46 11.50
C THR A 3 -30.47 24.33 11.86
N THR A 4 -29.88 25.38 12.43
CA THR A 4 -28.56 25.35 13.09
C THR A 4 -28.74 24.80 14.51
N GLY A 5 -28.08 23.68 14.86
CA GLY A 5 -28.26 23.14 16.23
C GLY A 5 -27.39 21.97 16.70
N ALA A 6 -26.39 21.50 15.93
CA ALA A 6 -25.57 20.34 16.35
C ALA A 6 -24.11 20.68 16.73
N GLY A 7 -23.76 21.95 16.88
CA GLY A 7 -22.37 22.39 17.09
C GLY A 7 -21.92 22.58 18.55
N ARG A 8 -22.80 22.39 19.56
CA ARG A 8 -22.53 22.81 20.95
C ARG A 8 -22.36 21.70 21.99
N LEU A 9 -22.61 20.44 21.65
CA LEU A 9 -22.42 19.30 22.57
C LEU A 9 -21.02 18.68 22.51
N ARG A 10 -20.26 18.92 21.43
CA ARG A 10 -18.90 18.37 21.24
C ARG A 10 -17.86 19.00 22.17
N LEU A 11 -18.01 20.29 22.50
CA LEU A 11 -17.02 21.06 23.27
C LEU A 11 -17.00 20.77 24.79
N LEU A 12 -18.06 20.17 25.33
CA LEU A 12 -18.17 19.90 26.77
C LEU A 12 -17.73 18.48 27.12
N PHE A 13 -17.96 17.50 26.25
CA PHE A 13 -17.52 16.13 26.49
C PHE A 13 -15.99 15.96 26.34
N ASP A 14 -15.40 16.72 25.41
CA ASP A 14 -13.95 16.81 25.23
C ASP A 14 -13.19 17.34 26.44
N LYS A 15 -13.69 18.44 27.01
CA LYS A 15 -13.04 19.10 28.14
C LYS A 15 -13.07 18.24 29.41
N PHE A 16 -14.14 17.47 29.61
CA PHE A 16 -14.28 16.60 30.78
C PHE A 16 -13.48 15.30 30.65
N SER A 17 -13.42 14.68 29.47
CA SER A 17 -12.64 13.45 29.29
C SER A 17 -11.12 13.70 29.36
N ASN A 18 -10.67 14.88 28.92
CA ASN A 18 -9.25 15.25 28.88
C ASN A 18 -8.70 15.62 30.28
N ALA A 19 -9.51 16.27 31.12
CA ALA A 19 -9.16 16.66 32.48
C ALA A 19 -8.98 15.46 33.44
N LEU A 20 -9.74 14.37 33.25
CA LEU A 20 -9.71 13.19 34.13
C LEU A 20 -8.47 12.29 33.94
N ARG A 21 -7.72 12.41 32.83
CA ARG A 21 -6.58 11.54 32.52
C ARG A 21 -5.23 12.26 32.35
N ARG A 22 -5.16 13.58 32.61
CA ARG A 22 -3.98 14.42 32.31
C ARG A 22 -3.46 14.21 30.88
N ARG A 23 -4.38 14.09 29.91
CA ARG A 23 -4.06 13.90 28.50
C ARG A 23 -3.61 15.23 27.90
N GLU A 24 -2.40 15.26 27.35
CA GLU A 24 -1.82 16.41 26.66
C GLU A 24 -2.19 16.33 25.18
N LEU A 25 -2.82 17.38 24.65
CA LEU A 25 -3.05 17.51 23.21
C LEU A 25 -1.73 17.89 22.54
N VAL A 26 -1.28 17.01 21.66
CA VAL A 26 0.01 17.12 20.96
C VAL A 26 -0.16 17.86 19.65
N GLY A 27 -1.25 17.59 18.93
CA GLY A 27 -1.51 18.24 17.66
C GLY A 27 -2.78 17.75 16.99
N THR A 28 -3.02 18.30 15.80
CA THR A 28 -4.19 18.01 14.97
C THR A 28 -3.73 17.90 13.52
N ASP A 29 -4.24 16.92 12.78
CA ASP A 29 -3.95 16.79 11.35
C ASP A 29 -4.93 17.60 10.48
N SER A 30 -4.72 17.58 9.16
CA SER A 30 -5.60 18.22 8.18
C SER A 30 -6.99 17.59 8.10
N ALA A 31 -7.16 16.33 8.52
CA ALA A 31 -8.43 15.64 8.60
C ALA A 31 -9.24 15.98 9.88
N GLY A 32 -8.63 16.71 10.81
CA GLY A 32 -9.22 17.10 12.10
C GLY A 32 -9.05 16.05 13.20
N ASN A 33 -8.26 15.01 12.98
CA ASN A 33 -7.90 14.03 13.99
C ASN A 33 -6.99 14.67 15.03
N ARG A 34 -7.22 14.36 16.31
CA ARG A 34 -6.49 14.94 17.43
C ARG A 34 -5.63 13.88 18.11
N TYR A 35 -4.39 14.24 18.34
CA TYR A 35 -3.40 13.33 18.89
C TYR A 35 -3.08 13.70 20.32
N PHE A 36 -3.17 12.73 21.23
CA PHE A 36 -2.95 12.94 22.64
C PHE A 36 -1.86 12.01 23.17
N ARG A 37 -1.09 12.51 24.13
CA ARG A 37 -0.15 11.71 24.93
C ARG A 37 -0.43 11.86 26.40
N TRP A 38 -0.18 10.81 27.18
CA TRP A 38 -0.18 10.88 28.64
C TRP A 38 0.79 9.85 29.23
N ARG A 39 1.24 10.09 30.44
CA ARG A 39 2.05 9.11 31.19
C ARG A 39 1.19 8.40 32.21
N GLU A 40 1.22 7.08 32.19
CA GLU A 40 0.50 6.23 33.13
C GLU A 40 1.50 5.34 33.88
N LYS A 41 1.33 5.21 35.19
CA LYS A 41 2.13 4.29 36.00
C LYS A 41 1.50 2.90 35.88
N THR A 42 2.21 1.98 35.24
CA THR A 42 1.83 0.56 35.24
C THR A 42 1.99 -0.02 36.65
N GLY A 43 1.30 -1.12 36.98
CA GLY A 43 1.28 -1.74 38.31
C GLY A 43 2.65 -2.09 38.93
N GLY A 44 3.74 -2.06 38.14
CA GLY A 44 5.12 -2.20 38.62
C GLY A 44 5.86 -0.88 38.89
N GLY A 45 5.19 0.27 38.90
CA GLY A 45 5.79 1.58 39.17
C GLY A 45 6.53 2.23 37.99
N VAL A 46 6.63 1.54 36.85
CA VAL A 46 7.22 2.08 35.61
C VAL A 46 6.23 3.03 34.94
N GLU A 47 6.67 4.27 34.70
CA GLU A 47 5.91 5.25 33.90
C GLU A 47 6.02 4.89 32.41
N GLN A 48 4.89 4.61 31.77
CA GLN A 48 4.81 4.40 30.33
C GLN A 48 4.07 5.57 29.66
N GLU A 49 4.64 6.07 28.57
CA GLU A 49 3.98 7.02 27.71
C GLU A 49 2.97 6.28 26.82
N LYS A 50 1.69 6.65 26.95
CA LYS A 50 0.62 6.20 26.07
C LYS A 50 0.25 7.30 25.09
N ARG A 51 -0.08 6.88 23.87
CA ARG A 51 -0.43 7.76 22.75
C ARG A 51 -1.75 7.28 22.17
N THR A 52 -2.62 8.21 21.82
CA THR A 52 -3.91 7.90 21.21
C THR A 52 -4.31 8.95 20.18
N CYS A 53 -5.22 8.57 19.30
CA CYS A 53 -5.80 9.41 18.28
C CYS A 53 -7.31 9.43 18.49
N GLU A 54 -7.88 10.63 18.57
CA GLU A 54 -9.33 10.84 18.53
C GLU A 54 -9.70 11.34 17.13
N TYR A 55 -10.51 10.57 16.43
CA TYR A 55 -10.87 10.84 15.05
C TYR A 55 -11.95 11.93 14.95
N ALA A 56 -11.91 12.71 13.87
CA ALA A 56 -12.91 13.75 13.61
C ALA A 56 -14.29 13.19 13.26
N THR A 57 -14.32 12.02 12.59
CA THR A 57 -15.52 11.32 12.12
C THR A 57 -15.72 10.01 12.88
N GLU A 58 -16.98 9.56 12.98
CA GLU A 58 -17.32 8.24 13.54
C GLU A 58 -16.99 7.09 12.58
N ASP A 59 -17.09 7.36 11.27
CA ASP A 59 -16.61 6.47 10.22
C ASP A 59 -15.08 6.51 10.18
N PHE A 60 -14.48 5.59 10.92
CA PHE A 60 -13.03 5.48 11.08
C PHE A 60 -12.42 4.53 10.04
N ASP A 61 -11.54 5.06 9.20
CA ASP A 61 -10.61 4.26 8.39
C ASP A 61 -9.19 4.38 8.97
N PRO A 62 -8.56 3.29 9.43
CA PRO A 62 -7.15 3.26 9.85
C PRO A 62 -6.16 3.78 8.81
N THR A 63 -6.56 3.80 7.53
CA THR A 63 -5.76 4.27 6.39
C THR A 63 -5.79 5.80 6.28
N SER A 64 -6.78 6.46 6.89
CA SER A 64 -6.92 7.93 6.85
C SER A 64 -5.88 8.67 7.70
N VAL A 65 -5.22 7.97 8.62
CA VAL A 65 -4.19 8.56 9.49
C VAL A 65 -2.92 8.83 8.68
N PRO A 66 -2.41 10.08 8.65
CA PRO A 66 -1.17 10.37 7.93
C PRO A 66 0.00 9.50 8.42
N PRO A 67 0.88 9.03 7.52
CA PRO A 67 1.95 8.08 7.87
C PRO A 67 2.85 8.56 9.01
N ILE A 68 3.12 9.85 9.07
CA ILE A 68 3.98 10.44 10.11
C ILE A 68 3.35 10.40 11.50
N TRP A 69 2.03 10.62 11.59
CA TRP A 69 1.27 10.49 12.83
C TRP A 69 1.13 9.03 13.23
N LYS A 70 0.97 8.12 12.27
CA LYS A 70 0.95 6.67 12.50
C LYS A 70 2.27 6.17 13.12
N SER A 71 3.40 6.62 12.61
CA SER A 71 4.74 6.30 13.15
C SER A 71 4.90 6.78 14.60
N TRP A 72 4.42 7.99 14.91
CA TRP A 72 4.42 8.51 16.28
C TRP A 72 3.48 7.72 17.21
N LEU A 73 2.27 7.38 16.77
CA LEU A 73 1.34 6.56 17.55
C LEU A 73 1.91 5.17 17.87
N GLN A 74 2.65 4.58 16.94
CA GLN A 74 3.29 3.27 17.11
C GLN A 74 4.52 3.28 18.03
N GLY A 75 4.99 4.46 18.46
CA GLY A 75 6.18 4.56 19.29
C GLY A 75 7.50 4.54 18.50
N VAL A 76 7.45 4.42 17.16
CA VAL A 76 8.65 4.41 16.31
C VAL A 76 9.37 5.76 16.38
N ARG A 77 8.59 6.85 16.44
CA ARG A 77 9.12 8.20 16.65
C ARG A 77 8.86 8.65 18.09
N SER A 78 9.86 9.21 18.76
CA SER A 78 9.71 9.79 20.10
C SER A 78 8.99 11.14 20.08
N GLU A 79 9.40 12.01 19.16
CA GLU A 79 8.87 13.36 19.03
C GLU A 79 7.64 13.41 18.13
N PRO A 80 6.68 14.32 18.41
CA PRO A 80 5.54 14.50 17.54
C PRO A 80 5.94 15.07 16.17
N PRO A 81 5.13 14.86 15.13
CA PRO A 81 5.35 15.46 13.83
C PRO A 81 5.42 16.99 13.92
N THR A 82 6.48 17.58 13.35
CA THR A 82 6.59 19.04 13.22
C THR A 82 5.91 19.49 11.93
N ALA A 83 5.48 20.76 11.86
CA ALA A 83 4.88 21.33 10.65
C ALA A 83 5.74 21.12 9.38
N GLN A 84 7.05 21.30 9.49
CA GLN A 84 7.99 21.06 8.39
C GLN A 84 8.00 19.60 7.93
N ASP A 85 7.85 18.65 8.85
CA ASP A 85 7.83 17.23 8.49
C ASP A 85 6.53 16.88 7.76
N ILE A 86 5.41 17.47 8.18
CA ILE A 86 4.12 17.30 7.52
C ILE A 86 4.22 17.78 6.06
N GLU A 87 4.81 18.96 5.84
CA GLU A 87 4.99 19.51 4.49
C GLU A 87 5.96 18.71 3.62
N ARG A 88 7.02 18.15 4.21
CA ARG A 88 7.90 17.22 3.49
C ARG A 88 7.15 15.96 3.05
N GLU A 89 6.26 15.44 3.91
CA GLU A 89 5.47 14.26 3.58
C GLU A 89 4.46 14.57 2.46
N THR A 90 3.78 15.72 2.50
CA THR A 90 2.86 16.10 1.41
C THR A 90 3.58 16.23 0.08
N GLN A 91 4.77 16.86 0.05
CA GLN A 91 5.59 16.93 -1.16
C GLN A 91 6.01 15.54 -1.67
N ARG A 92 6.33 14.63 -0.73
CA ARG A 92 6.67 13.25 -1.07
C ARG A 92 5.47 12.55 -1.71
N GLU A 93 4.29 12.65 -1.11
CA GLU A 93 3.04 12.07 -1.62
C GLU A 93 2.72 12.61 -3.02
N GLU A 94 2.86 13.92 -3.25
CA GLU A 94 2.65 14.54 -4.56
C GLU A 94 3.60 13.96 -5.61
N SER A 95 4.90 13.91 -5.30
CA SER A 95 5.91 13.36 -6.22
C SER A 95 5.69 11.87 -6.52
N LEU A 96 5.16 11.12 -5.56
CA LEU A 96 4.83 9.71 -5.75
C LEU A 96 3.61 9.56 -6.64
N LYS A 97 2.58 10.39 -6.44
CA LYS A 97 1.37 10.38 -7.25
C LYS A 97 1.68 10.65 -8.72
N GLU A 98 2.54 11.61 -9.02
CA GLU A 98 2.98 11.91 -10.39
C GLU A 98 3.69 10.71 -11.04
N LYS A 99 4.61 10.07 -10.30
CA LYS A 99 5.33 8.88 -10.78
C LYS A 99 4.40 7.70 -11.02
N VAL A 100 3.43 7.48 -10.14
CA VAL A 100 2.43 6.41 -10.29
C VAL A 100 1.61 6.62 -11.55
N VAL A 101 1.14 7.84 -11.81
CA VAL A 101 0.39 8.17 -13.03
C VAL A 101 1.24 7.95 -14.28
N ALA A 102 2.51 8.36 -14.27
CA ALA A 102 3.41 8.15 -15.40
C ALA A 102 3.63 6.65 -15.69
N LEU A 103 3.87 5.86 -14.65
CA LEU A 103 4.05 4.40 -14.75
C LEU A 103 2.78 3.71 -15.21
N GLU A 104 1.62 4.10 -14.70
CA GLU A 104 0.33 3.52 -15.10
C GLU A 104 0.04 3.80 -16.58
N HIS A 105 0.31 5.02 -17.05
CA HIS A 105 0.14 5.36 -18.45
C HIS A 105 1.08 4.57 -19.36
N GLU A 106 2.35 4.41 -18.97
CA GLU A 106 3.31 3.56 -19.70
C GLU A 106 2.86 2.09 -19.72
N GLU A 107 2.38 1.57 -18.59
CA GLU A 107 1.88 0.20 -18.49
C GLU A 107 0.63 -0.01 -19.34
N GLN A 108 -0.30 0.95 -19.36
CA GLN A 108 -1.48 0.90 -20.22
C GLN A 108 -1.10 0.84 -21.70
N GLN A 109 -0.12 1.62 -22.15
CA GLN A 109 0.38 1.56 -23.53
C GLN A 109 1.04 0.22 -23.84
N ARG A 110 1.86 -0.32 -22.92
CA ARG A 110 2.48 -1.64 -23.08
C ARG A 110 1.43 -2.74 -23.17
N ARG A 111 0.42 -2.71 -22.29
CA ARG A 111 -0.70 -3.66 -22.28
C ARG A 111 -1.50 -3.59 -23.58
N PHE A 112 -1.80 -2.39 -24.08
CA PHE A 112 -2.51 -2.20 -25.35
C PHE A 112 -1.70 -2.75 -26.54
N ARG A 113 -0.40 -2.46 -26.62
CA ARG A 113 0.50 -2.98 -27.67
C ARG A 113 0.60 -4.50 -27.61
N ALA A 114 0.81 -5.07 -26.42
CA ALA A 114 0.87 -6.52 -26.24
C ALA A 114 -0.47 -7.22 -26.57
N ARG A 115 -1.60 -6.60 -26.23
CA ARG A 115 -2.94 -7.12 -26.56
C ARG A 115 -3.21 -7.07 -28.06
N SER A 116 -2.79 -6.00 -28.74
CA SER A 116 -2.94 -5.85 -30.19
C SER A 116 -2.10 -6.87 -30.95
N LEU A 117 -0.84 -7.09 -30.53
CA LEU A 117 0.03 -8.10 -31.14
C LEU A 117 -0.53 -9.52 -30.94
N LYS A 118 -0.96 -9.85 -29.71
CA LYS A 118 -1.53 -11.18 -29.42
C LYS A 118 -2.89 -11.43 -30.09
N GLY A 119 -3.67 -10.37 -30.36
CA GLY A 119 -4.92 -10.45 -31.11
C GLY A 119 -4.71 -10.71 -32.60
N ALA A 120 -3.68 -10.10 -33.21
CA ALA A 120 -3.32 -10.33 -34.61
C ALA A 120 -2.85 -11.78 -34.86
N ASP A 121 -2.06 -12.34 -33.95
CA ASP A 121 -1.63 -13.74 -34.05
C ASP A 121 -2.82 -14.71 -33.94
N GLN A 122 -3.84 -14.36 -33.15
CA GLN A 122 -5.01 -15.23 -32.93
C GLN A 122 -6.04 -15.14 -34.06
N GLU A 123 -6.14 -14.02 -34.79
CA GLU A 123 -6.97 -13.87 -36.00
C GLU A 123 -6.34 -14.54 -37.23
N GLU A 124 -5.02 -14.47 -37.39
CA GLU A 124 -4.29 -15.22 -38.43
C GLU A 124 -4.36 -16.74 -38.18
N HIS A 125 -4.15 -17.20 -36.95
CA HIS A 125 -4.26 -18.63 -36.62
C HIS A 125 -5.71 -19.15 -36.61
N SER A 126 -6.71 -18.34 -36.22
CA SER A 126 -8.11 -18.77 -36.27
C SER A 126 -8.67 -18.78 -37.70
N SER A 127 -8.30 -17.83 -38.55
CA SER A 127 -8.67 -17.86 -39.98
C SER A 127 -7.97 -18.97 -40.75
N ALA A 128 -6.67 -19.23 -40.48
CA ALA A 128 -5.94 -20.36 -41.05
C ALA A 128 -6.47 -21.71 -40.55
N ALA A 129 -6.84 -21.83 -39.27
CA ALA A 129 -7.45 -23.04 -38.72
C ALA A 129 -8.87 -23.29 -39.26
N ILE A 130 -9.68 -22.24 -39.47
CA ILE A 130 -11.00 -22.34 -40.12
C ILE A 130 -10.85 -22.76 -41.58
N SER A 131 -9.87 -22.22 -42.31
CA SER A 131 -9.59 -22.61 -43.70
C SER A 131 -9.06 -24.04 -43.82
N ALA A 132 -8.26 -24.51 -42.87
CA ALA A 132 -7.78 -25.89 -42.81
C ALA A 132 -8.89 -26.90 -42.49
N LEU A 133 -9.89 -26.52 -41.69
CA LEU A 133 -11.03 -27.38 -41.34
C LEU A 133 -12.00 -27.61 -42.52
N LEU A 134 -12.11 -26.64 -43.43
CA LEU A 134 -12.93 -26.73 -44.65
C LEU A 134 -12.18 -27.38 -45.84
N GLY A 135 -10.85 -27.49 -45.75
CA GLY A 135 -9.95 -27.95 -46.81
C GLY A 135 -9.38 -29.35 -46.58
N GLY A 136 -10.23 -30.37 -46.49
CA GLY A 136 -9.84 -31.74 -46.86
C GLY A 136 -9.30 -32.65 -45.75
N SER A 137 -9.83 -33.87 -45.77
CA SER A 137 -9.39 -35.01 -44.97
C SER A 137 -8.07 -35.63 -45.46
N SER A 138 -7.40 -36.31 -44.53
CA SER A 138 -6.38 -37.36 -44.72
C SER A 138 -4.94 -36.92 -44.98
N ALA A 139 -4.10 -37.02 -43.94
CA ALA A 139 -2.93 -37.93 -43.95
C ALA A 139 -2.06 -37.72 -42.69
N GLN A 140 -1.89 -38.84 -41.98
CA GLN A 140 -0.82 -39.23 -41.08
C GLN A 140 0.55 -38.56 -41.28
N ARG A 141 1.18 -38.08 -40.19
CA ARG A 141 2.64 -37.88 -40.02
C ARG A 141 2.94 -37.74 -38.52
N SER A 142 3.34 -38.82 -37.86
CA SER A 142 4.74 -39.19 -37.58
C SER A 142 5.44 -38.20 -36.64
N HIS A 143 5.55 -38.63 -35.40
CA HIS A 143 6.52 -38.18 -34.41
C HIS A 143 7.93 -38.31 -35.00
N ASP A 144 8.65 -37.19 -35.10
CA ASP A 144 10.10 -37.20 -35.28
C ASP A 144 10.72 -36.05 -34.47
N ASP A 145 11.77 -36.43 -33.77
CA ASP A 145 12.49 -35.69 -32.74
C ASP A 145 13.66 -34.99 -33.44
N THR A 146 13.72 -33.66 -33.44
CA THR A 146 14.89 -32.94 -33.94
C THR A 146 15.26 -31.82 -32.98
N GLN A 147 16.30 -32.15 -32.22
CA GLN A 147 17.00 -31.31 -31.26
C GLN A 147 17.65 -30.12 -31.99
N HIS A 148 17.14 -28.92 -31.77
CA HIS A 148 17.89 -27.69 -32.06
C HIS A 148 18.56 -27.18 -30.78
N ALA A 149 19.79 -27.66 -30.59
CA ALA A 149 20.75 -27.06 -29.69
C ALA A 149 21.01 -25.60 -30.11
N SER A 150 20.57 -24.65 -29.29
CA SER A 150 21.16 -23.32 -29.20
C SER A 150 21.44 -23.04 -27.73
N LYS A 151 22.73 -23.04 -27.40
CA LYS A 151 23.26 -22.81 -26.06
C LYS A 151 22.87 -21.41 -25.58
N PRO A 152 22.23 -21.24 -24.42
CA PRO A 152 22.30 -19.96 -23.72
C PRO A 152 23.67 -19.84 -23.04
N ASN A 153 24.28 -18.67 -23.24
CA ASN A 153 25.51 -18.19 -22.66
C ASN A 153 25.56 -18.44 -21.13
N SER A 154 26.30 -19.47 -20.70
CA SER A 154 26.60 -19.73 -19.29
C SER A 154 27.60 -18.71 -18.78
N GLY A 155 27.09 -17.61 -18.22
CA GLY A 155 27.84 -16.66 -17.42
C GLY A 155 27.07 -16.32 -16.15
N ALA A 156 27.56 -16.83 -15.02
CA ALA A 156 27.12 -16.59 -13.65
C ALA A 156 25.81 -17.27 -13.20
N SER A 157 25.99 -18.33 -12.42
CA SER A 157 25.04 -18.90 -11.48
C SER A 157 24.50 -17.83 -10.51
N PHE A 158 23.31 -17.31 -10.79
CA PHE A 158 22.50 -16.58 -9.82
C PHE A 158 21.59 -17.59 -9.11
N GLN A 159 21.97 -18.00 -7.90
CA GLN A 159 21.09 -18.73 -7.00
C GLN A 159 20.36 -17.71 -6.13
N PRO A 160 19.02 -17.56 -6.22
CA PRO A 160 18.32 -16.76 -5.24
C PRO A 160 18.43 -17.49 -3.90
N ASP A 161 19.16 -16.88 -2.97
CA ASP A 161 19.30 -17.38 -1.61
C ASP A 161 17.90 -17.57 -1.03
N ALA A 162 17.56 -18.82 -0.70
CA ALA A 162 16.29 -19.15 -0.10
C ALA A 162 16.28 -18.52 1.29
N TRP A 163 15.45 -17.50 1.48
CA TRP A 163 15.29 -16.82 2.77
C TRP A 163 14.92 -17.85 3.85
N GLU A 164 15.89 -18.24 4.69
CA GLU A 164 15.68 -19.08 5.86
C GLU A 164 15.48 -18.18 7.10
N PRO A 165 14.28 -18.08 7.69
CA PRO A 165 14.12 -17.41 8.98
C PRO A 165 14.95 -18.16 10.04
N GLY A 166 15.82 -17.42 10.72
CA GLY A 166 16.83 -17.94 11.65
C GLY A 166 16.28 -18.91 12.69
N LYS A 167 16.98 -20.04 12.84
CA LYS A 167 16.63 -21.10 13.79
C LYS A 167 16.91 -20.58 15.22
N PRO A 168 15.96 -20.71 16.17
CA PRO A 168 16.18 -20.25 17.53
C PRO A 168 17.27 -21.09 18.21
N GLN A 169 18.36 -20.43 18.62
CA GLN A 169 19.36 -21.00 19.53
C GLN A 169 18.70 -21.18 20.90
N ARG A 170 18.63 -22.42 21.39
CA ARG A 170 18.11 -22.80 22.71
C ARG A 170 19.30 -22.86 23.70
N PRO A 171 19.10 -22.48 24.98
CA PRO A 171 20.17 -21.97 25.84
C PRO A 171 21.17 -23.01 26.34
#